data_AF-A0A842MBF4-F1
#
_entry.id   AF-A0A842MBF4-F1
#
_cell.length_a   1.000
_cell.length_b   1.000
_cell.length_c   1.000
_cell.angle_alpha   90.00
_cell.angle_beta   90.00
_cell.angle_gamma   90.00
#
_symmetry.space_group_name_H-M   'P 1'
#
loop_
_entity.id
_entity.type
_entity.pdbx_description
1 polymer ?
#
loop_
_entity_poly.entity_id
_entity_poly.type
_entity_poly.pdbx_seq_one_letter_code
_entity_poly.pdbx_strand_id
1 'polypeptide(L)'
;AHGRAPAVGTGISRAEDDAILILYQGDGDLASIGLNETIQAANRGEKMAVFFVNNTVYGMTGGQMAPTTLVGEPTITCPGGRDPKFAGYPLHMCELLNNLEAPVFIERVSLADIKHIRKAKRAVKRALEIQRDGKGYAFVEVLSPCPTNLRQDAEGAQRFINEKMEKEFPVRNFRDKADEVKPIKRDNSDFSKESLDRIFQVEESLPEPKDDPEFEEIKVKIAGFGGQGVLSMGLALAQAACTESRHVSWYPAYGPEQRGGTSSCAVVISGSVIGSPVVDEPDILIAFNQPSLEEFAHTVPEDGHILYDSTTIKYKGKGNVIGVPAFKIAKSEGVERAANTVMLGVLMELGLTKLSRESFEDALRFIFSGKEKIININLKLLDIGARWARENIKGSL
;
A
#
# COMPACT_ATOMS: atom_id res chain seq x y z
N ALA A 1 -3.24 -8.90 6.25
CA ALA A 1 -1.95 -9.62 6.34
C ALA A 1 -1.79 -10.17 7.76
N HIS A 2 -1.45 -11.45 7.93
CA HIS A 2 -1.26 -12.07 9.24
C HIS A 2 -0.04 -11.49 9.97
N GLY A 3 -0.13 -11.37 11.29
CA GLY A 3 0.90 -10.88 12.20
C GLY A 3 1.14 -9.37 12.16
N ARG A 4 0.32 -8.61 11.43
CA ARG A 4 0.52 -7.17 11.21
C ARG A 4 -0.37 -6.27 12.04
N ALA A 5 -1.28 -6.82 12.86
CA ALA A 5 -2.16 -6.00 13.69
C ALA A 5 -1.40 -5.00 14.57
N PRO A 6 -0.29 -5.34 15.27
CA PRO A 6 0.48 -4.37 16.06
C PRO A 6 1.18 -3.30 15.22
N ALA A 7 1.60 -3.64 14.00
CA ALA A 7 2.23 -2.69 13.08
C ALA A 7 1.22 -1.67 12.55
N VAL A 8 0.06 -2.13 12.05
CA VAL A 8 -1.04 -1.26 11.61
C VAL A 8 -1.56 -0.44 12.79
N GLY A 9 -1.73 -1.09 13.94
CA GLY A 9 -2.13 -0.44 15.19
C GLY A 9 -1.15 0.65 15.63
N THR A 10 0.15 0.45 15.45
CA THR A 10 1.14 1.51 15.74
C THR A 10 0.92 2.74 14.86
N GLY A 11 0.63 2.54 13.56
CA GLY A 11 0.30 3.62 12.64
C GLY A 11 -0.94 4.41 13.09
N ILE A 12 -2.05 3.71 13.33
CA ILE A 12 -3.31 4.33 13.78
C ILE A 12 -3.13 5.01 15.14
N SER A 13 -2.49 4.34 16.09
CA SER A 13 -2.17 4.87 17.43
C SER A 13 -1.53 6.24 17.32
N ARG A 14 -0.61 6.44 16.36
CA ARG A 14 0.20 7.66 16.15
C ARG A 14 -0.45 8.70 15.24
N ALA A 15 -1.29 8.29 14.31
CA ALA A 15 -2.02 9.21 13.44
C ALA A 15 -3.25 9.80 14.14
N GLU A 16 -3.89 9.02 15.04
CA GLU A 16 -5.17 9.37 15.66
C GLU A 16 -5.05 9.42 17.19
N ASP A 17 -4.87 10.63 17.73
CA ASP A 17 -4.63 10.84 19.16
C ASP A 17 -5.86 10.54 20.05
N ASP A 18 -7.07 10.59 19.53
CA ASP A 18 -8.31 10.30 20.28
C ASP A 18 -8.88 8.89 20.02
N ALA A 19 -8.27 8.11 19.14
CA ALA A 19 -8.77 6.78 18.81
C ALA A 19 -8.59 5.77 19.96
N ILE A 20 -9.66 5.04 20.29
CA ILE A 20 -9.60 3.84 21.13
C ILE A 20 -9.23 2.66 20.23
N LEU A 21 -7.97 2.23 20.31
CA LEU A 21 -7.46 1.18 19.44
C LEU A 21 -7.54 -0.19 20.11
N ILE A 22 -8.25 -1.10 19.45
CA ILE A 22 -8.46 -2.48 19.89
C ILE A 22 -7.86 -3.44 18.87
N LEU A 23 -6.96 -4.30 19.32
CA LEU A 23 -6.40 -5.38 18.53
C LEU A 23 -6.91 -6.71 19.07
N TYR A 24 -7.50 -7.51 18.20
CA TYR A 24 -7.94 -8.86 18.50
C TYR A 24 -7.09 -9.83 17.70
N GLN A 25 -6.33 -10.68 18.39
CA GLN A 25 -5.36 -11.57 17.76
C GLN A 25 -5.44 -12.97 18.37
N GLY A 26 -5.24 -13.99 17.54
CA GLY A 26 -5.04 -15.37 17.99
C GLY A 26 -3.57 -15.78 17.96
N ASP A 27 -3.30 -17.03 18.27
CA ASP A 27 -1.95 -17.59 18.40
C ASP A 27 -1.02 -17.33 17.23
N GLY A 28 -1.46 -17.69 16.02
CA GLY A 28 -0.62 -17.56 14.82
C GLY A 28 -0.33 -16.11 14.47
N ASP A 29 -1.27 -15.22 14.74
CA ASP A 29 -1.13 -13.79 14.48
C ASP A 29 -0.21 -13.14 15.50
N LEU A 30 -0.41 -13.39 16.80
CA LEU A 30 0.29 -12.68 17.87
C LEU A 30 1.61 -13.33 18.27
N ALA A 31 1.59 -14.64 18.56
CA ALA A 31 2.71 -15.34 19.19
C ALA A 31 3.64 -16.03 18.18
N SER A 32 3.26 -16.07 16.90
CA SER A 32 4.09 -16.61 15.81
C SER A 32 4.48 -15.54 14.81
N ILE A 33 3.63 -15.28 13.81
CA ILE A 33 3.96 -14.43 12.65
C ILE A 33 4.22 -12.99 13.10
N GLY A 34 3.42 -12.49 14.05
CA GLY A 34 3.51 -11.14 14.60
C GLY A 34 4.27 -11.04 15.92
N LEU A 35 5.06 -12.05 16.32
CA LEU A 35 5.73 -12.05 17.62
C LEU A 35 6.59 -10.80 17.84
N ASN A 36 7.47 -10.49 16.88
CA ASN A 36 8.33 -9.31 16.97
C ASN A 36 7.52 -8.01 16.96
N GLU A 37 6.49 -7.91 16.13
CA GLU A 37 5.64 -6.72 16.07
C GLU A 37 4.90 -6.48 17.40
N THR A 38 4.42 -7.56 18.02
CA THR A 38 3.74 -7.52 19.33
C THR A 38 4.69 -7.04 20.42
N ILE A 39 5.89 -7.64 20.51
CA ILE A 39 6.91 -7.25 21.49
C ILE A 39 7.32 -5.79 21.29
N GLN A 40 7.55 -5.37 20.05
CA GLN A 40 7.99 -4.02 19.74
C GLN A 40 6.91 -2.97 20.02
N ALA A 41 5.64 -3.25 19.69
CA ALA A 41 4.52 -2.36 20.03
C ALA A 41 4.34 -2.24 21.56
N ALA A 42 4.44 -3.36 22.28
CA ALA A 42 4.38 -3.38 23.74
C ALA A 42 5.55 -2.62 24.37
N ASN A 43 6.77 -2.81 23.86
CA ASN A 43 7.99 -2.17 24.37
C ASN A 43 7.99 -0.65 24.15
N ARG A 44 7.39 -0.17 23.06
CA ARG A 44 7.15 1.25 22.83
C ARG A 44 6.02 1.83 23.67
N GLY A 45 5.23 1.00 24.34
CA GLY A 45 4.06 1.43 25.10
C GLY A 45 2.97 2.04 24.22
N GLU A 46 2.84 1.58 22.97
CA GLU A 46 1.84 2.12 22.03
C GLU A 46 0.44 2.11 22.65
N LYS A 47 -0.34 3.15 22.37
CA LYS A 47 -1.72 3.31 22.86
C LYS A 47 -2.64 2.31 22.13
N MET A 48 -2.64 1.06 22.60
CA MET A 48 -3.52 0.00 22.12
C MET A 48 -3.90 -1.01 23.22
N ALA A 49 -5.14 -1.50 23.17
CA ALA A 49 -5.58 -2.66 23.94
C ALA A 49 -5.51 -3.91 23.05
N VAL A 50 -4.64 -4.84 23.44
CA VAL A 50 -4.43 -6.10 22.73
C VAL A 50 -5.11 -7.24 23.48
N PHE A 51 -6.02 -7.92 22.79
CA PHE A 51 -6.72 -9.10 23.26
C PHE A 51 -6.15 -10.32 22.53
N PHE A 52 -5.39 -11.12 23.26
CA PHE A 52 -4.82 -12.36 22.77
C PHE A 52 -5.75 -13.53 23.10
N VAL A 53 -6.42 -14.11 22.12
CA VAL A 53 -7.20 -15.33 22.30
C VAL A 53 -6.28 -16.53 22.17
N ASN A 54 -5.95 -17.12 23.32
CA ASN A 54 -5.16 -18.34 23.42
C ASN A 54 -6.13 -19.53 23.49
N ASN A 55 -6.14 -20.32 22.43
CA ASN A 55 -6.87 -21.59 22.37
C ASN A 55 -5.96 -22.76 22.03
N THR A 56 -4.65 -22.61 22.29
CA THR A 56 -3.58 -23.60 22.09
C THR A 56 -3.34 -24.06 20.66
N VAL A 57 -4.03 -23.50 19.65
CA VAL A 57 -3.91 -23.93 18.25
C VAL A 57 -4.11 -22.77 17.26
N TYR A 58 -3.77 -22.99 15.98
CA TYR A 58 -4.20 -22.07 14.94
C TYR A 58 -5.66 -22.32 14.56
N GLY A 59 -6.55 -21.65 15.29
CA GLY A 59 -7.99 -21.88 15.20
C GLY A 59 -8.56 -21.77 13.78
N MET A 60 -8.16 -20.74 13.02
CA MET A 60 -8.67 -20.49 11.66
C MET A 60 -8.00 -21.35 10.57
N THR A 61 -6.90 -22.04 10.88
CA THR A 61 -6.22 -22.94 9.92
C THR A 61 -6.51 -24.41 10.19
N GLY A 62 -7.61 -24.68 10.90
CA GLY A 62 -8.07 -26.03 11.22
C GLY A 62 -7.41 -26.67 12.44
N GLY A 63 -6.75 -25.89 13.32
CA GLY A 63 -6.15 -26.44 14.54
C GLY A 63 -4.75 -26.99 14.35
N GLN A 64 -3.91 -26.27 13.59
CA GLN A 64 -2.48 -26.56 13.50
C GLN A 64 -1.78 -26.23 14.83
N MET A 65 -0.59 -26.81 15.04
CA MET A 65 0.24 -26.51 16.20
C MET A 65 0.57 -25.01 16.27
N ALA A 66 0.28 -24.42 17.43
CA ALA A 66 0.56 -23.04 17.78
C ALA A 66 1.78 -22.92 18.72
N PRO A 67 2.32 -21.70 18.90
CA PRO A 67 3.32 -21.42 19.91
C PRO A 67 2.86 -21.74 21.35
N THR A 68 1.56 -21.66 21.65
CA THR A 68 1.01 -21.97 22.99
C THR A 68 0.48 -23.40 23.13
N THR A 69 0.55 -24.24 22.09
CA THR A 69 0.13 -25.65 22.16
C THR A 69 0.81 -26.33 23.34
N LEU A 70 0.04 -27.02 24.19
CA LEU A 70 0.57 -27.67 25.39
C LEU A 70 1.49 -28.85 25.02
N VAL A 71 2.46 -29.16 25.87
CA VAL A 71 3.29 -30.36 25.70
C VAL A 71 2.40 -31.60 25.67
N GLY A 72 2.59 -32.44 24.64
CA GLY A 72 1.78 -33.64 24.42
C GLY A 72 0.38 -33.40 23.87
N GLU A 73 -0.04 -32.16 23.59
CA GLU A 73 -1.33 -31.87 22.98
C GLU A 73 -1.32 -32.20 21.47
N PRO A 74 -2.16 -33.15 21.01
CA PRO A 74 -2.22 -33.51 19.60
C PRO A 74 -2.91 -32.42 18.77
N THR A 75 -2.35 -32.12 17.61
CA THR A 75 -2.89 -31.15 16.64
C THR A 75 -2.84 -31.75 15.23
N ILE A 76 -3.46 -31.10 14.24
CA ILE A 76 -3.46 -31.63 12.85
C ILE A 76 -2.03 -31.81 12.31
N THR A 77 -1.14 -30.87 12.60
CA THR A 77 0.25 -30.90 12.14
C THR A 77 1.20 -31.59 13.11
N CYS A 78 0.74 -31.93 14.32
CA CYS A 78 1.49 -32.69 15.30
C CYS A 78 0.60 -33.77 15.95
N PRO A 79 0.28 -34.87 15.24
CA PRO A 79 -0.66 -35.87 15.74
C PRO A 79 -0.18 -36.62 16.99
N GLY A 80 1.14 -36.74 17.17
CA GLY A 80 1.75 -37.35 18.36
C GLY A 80 1.82 -36.43 19.58
N GLY A 81 1.35 -35.18 19.44
CA GLY A 81 1.45 -34.15 20.46
C GLY A 81 2.76 -33.37 20.42
N ARG A 82 2.74 -32.13 20.90
CA ARG A 82 3.92 -31.26 20.93
C ARG A 82 5.06 -31.91 21.73
N ASP A 83 6.17 -32.22 21.05
CA ASP A 83 7.41 -32.63 21.68
C ASP A 83 8.30 -31.40 21.93
N PRO A 84 8.61 -31.06 23.20
CA PRO A 84 9.44 -29.90 23.51
C PRO A 84 10.88 -30.01 23.01
N LYS A 85 11.40 -31.22 22.77
CA LYS A 85 12.75 -31.40 22.21
C LYS A 85 12.84 -31.01 20.74
N PHE A 86 11.73 -31.11 20.01
CA PHE A 86 11.67 -30.81 18.59
C PHE A 86 11.05 -29.43 18.32
N ALA A 87 9.93 -29.11 18.98
CA ALA A 87 9.13 -27.92 18.73
C ALA A 87 9.30 -26.81 19.80
N GLY A 88 10.05 -27.07 20.88
CA GLY A 88 10.20 -26.16 22.01
C GLY A 88 9.03 -26.20 23.00
N TYR A 89 9.09 -25.40 24.06
CA TYR A 89 8.03 -25.30 25.06
C TYR A 89 6.94 -24.30 24.66
N PRO A 90 5.72 -24.37 25.24
CA PRO A 90 4.67 -23.38 25.00
C PRO A 90 5.16 -21.96 25.34
N LEU A 91 4.79 -20.95 24.55
CA LEU A 91 5.18 -19.56 24.78
C LEU A 91 4.23 -18.86 25.76
N HIS A 92 4.82 -18.31 26.83
CA HIS A 92 4.11 -17.58 27.88
C HIS A 92 4.08 -16.07 27.61
N MET A 93 3.11 -15.60 26.81
CA MET A 93 3.09 -14.21 26.33
C MET A 93 2.91 -13.17 27.45
N CYS A 94 2.02 -13.38 28.42
CA CYS A 94 1.91 -12.47 29.56
C CYS A 94 3.23 -12.31 30.32
N GLU A 95 3.95 -13.40 30.56
CA GLU A 95 5.22 -13.43 31.26
C GLU A 95 6.31 -12.72 30.46
N LEU A 96 6.41 -13.00 29.15
CA LEU A 96 7.35 -12.33 28.25
C LEU A 96 7.12 -10.81 28.24
N LEU A 97 5.88 -10.37 28.01
CA LEU A 97 5.54 -8.96 27.96
C LEU A 97 5.67 -8.28 29.33
N ASN A 98 5.49 -9.00 30.43
CA ASN A 98 5.66 -8.44 31.78
C ASN A 98 7.12 -8.17 32.16
N ASN A 99 8.09 -8.65 31.37
CA ASN A 99 9.48 -8.22 31.51
C ASN A 99 9.76 -6.86 30.86
N LEU A 100 8.87 -6.36 30.00
CA LEU A 100 9.01 -5.05 29.37
C LEU A 100 8.60 -3.95 30.36
N GLU A 101 9.18 -2.76 30.25
CA GLU A 101 8.90 -1.65 31.18
C GLU A 101 7.60 -0.91 30.83
N ALA A 102 7.37 -0.65 29.55
CA ALA A 102 6.31 0.24 29.06
C ALA A 102 4.86 -0.25 29.22
N PRO A 103 4.53 -1.56 29.12
CA PRO A 103 3.14 -2.02 29.26
C PRO A 103 2.52 -1.59 30.60
N VAL A 104 1.32 -1.03 30.54
CA VAL A 104 0.61 -0.51 31.72
C VAL A 104 -0.18 -1.61 32.41
N PHE A 105 -0.79 -2.50 31.63
CA PHE A 105 -1.68 -3.53 32.12
C PHE A 105 -1.43 -4.85 31.40
N ILE A 106 -1.27 -5.92 32.17
CA ILE A 106 -1.08 -7.28 31.67
C ILE A 106 -1.88 -8.22 32.57
N GLU A 107 -2.91 -8.86 32.02
CA GLU A 107 -3.72 -9.83 32.75
C GLU A 107 -4.05 -11.04 31.88
N ARG A 108 -3.92 -12.24 32.46
CA ARG A 108 -4.45 -13.46 31.86
C ARG A 108 -5.79 -13.79 32.51
N VAL A 109 -6.80 -14.03 31.68
CA VAL A 109 -8.16 -14.41 32.07
C VAL A 109 -8.59 -15.69 31.37
N SER A 110 -9.69 -16.28 31.84
CA SER A 110 -10.25 -17.52 31.31
C SER A 110 -11.72 -17.30 30.95
N LEU A 111 -12.19 -18.01 29.92
CA LEU A 111 -13.60 -18.08 29.52
C LEU A 111 -14.22 -19.45 29.83
N ALA A 112 -13.58 -20.25 30.68
CA ALA A 112 -14.02 -21.61 30.96
C ALA A 112 -15.42 -21.69 31.60
N ASP A 113 -15.79 -20.73 32.46
CA ASP A 113 -17.07 -20.73 33.17
C ASP A 113 -17.57 -19.31 33.52
N ILE A 114 -18.78 -19.23 34.07
CA ILE A 114 -19.44 -17.96 34.42
C ILE A 114 -18.61 -17.10 35.38
N LYS A 115 -17.92 -17.72 36.35
CA LYS A 115 -17.09 -16.98 37.32
C LYS A 115 -15.88 -16.37 36.62
N HIS A 116 -15.24 -17.12 35.74
CA HIS A 116 -14.11 -16.66 34.94
C HIS A 116 -14.51 -15.61 33.89
N ILE A 117 -15.65 -15.78 33.22
CA ILE A 117 -16.22 -14.79 32.28
C ILE A 117 -16.45 -13.43 32.97
N ARG A 118 -16.96 -13.43 34.22
CA ARG A 118 -17.11 -12.19 34.99
C ARG A 118 -15.79 -11.50 35.29
N LYS A 119 -14.69 -12.25 35.51
CA LYS A 119 -13.33 -11.71 35.65
C LYS A 119 -12.83 -11.16 34.32
N ALA A 120 -12.98 -11.92 33.23
CA ALA A 120 -12.61 -11.49 31.89
C ALA A 120 -13.27 -10.17 31.50
N LYS A 121 -14.57 -10.00 31.79
CA LYS A 121 -15.27 -8.73 31.58
C LYS A 121 -14.62 -7.54 32.31
N ARG A 122 -14.11 -7.75 33.52
CA ARG A 122 -13.41 -6.69 34.28
C ARG A 122 -12.06 -6.34 33.65
N ALA A 123 -11.28 -7.34 33.25
CA ALA A 123 -9.99 -7.12 32.59
C ALA A 123 -10.16 -6.39 31.24
N VAL A 124 -11.16 -6.79 30.44
CA VAL A 124 -11.50 -6.11 29.18
C VAL A 124 -11.88 -4.65 29.45
N LYS A 125 -12.74 -4.40 30.43
CA LYS A 125 -13.13 -3.04 30.80
C LYS A 125 -11.92 -2.20 31.22
N ARG A 126 -11.03 -2.74 32.06
CA ARG A 126 -9.81 -2.07 32.53
C ARG A 126 -8.89 -1.71 31.37
N ALA A 127 -8.68 -2.64 30.43
CA ALA A 127 -7.88 -2.39 29.22
C ALA A 127 -8.45 -1.25 28.36
N LEU A 128 -9.78 -1.20 28.19
CA LEU A 128 -10.44 -0.12 27.43
C LEU A 128 -10.42 1.23 28.16
N GLU A 129 -10.54 1.24 29.49
CA GLU A 129 -10.38 2.45 30.30
C GLU A 129 -8.96 3.04 30.14
N ILE A 130 -7.93 2.18 30.12
CA ILE A 130 -6.53 2.58 29.84
C ILE A 130 -6.38 3.22 28.46
N GLN A 131 -7.05 2.66 27.44
CA GLN A 131 -7.01 3.23 26.09
C GLN A 131 -7.72 4.57 26.00
N ARG A 132 -8.94 4.65 26.55
CA ARG A 132 -9.70 5.91 26.61
C ARG A 132 -8.90 7.00 27.32
N ASP A 133 -8.19 6.66 28.39
CA ASP A 133 -7.39 7.60 29.17
C ASP A 133 -6.00 7.87 28.54
N GLY A 134 -5.68 7.29 27.37
CA GLY A 134 -4.42 7.50 26.66
C GLY A 134 -3.18 7.01 27.41
N LYS A 135 -3.31 6.05 28.33
CA LYS A 135 -2.25 5.69 29.28
C LYS A 135 -1.17 4.79 28.69
N GLY A 136 -1.40 4.16 27.54
CA GLY A 136 -0.40 3.34 26.84
C GLY A 136 -0.88 1.93 26.54
N TYR A 137 0.02 0.95 26.57
CA TYR A 137 -0.26 -0.41 26.13
C TYR A 137 -0.98 -1.25 27.20
N ALA A 138 -2.08 -1.90 26.83
CA ALA A 138 -2.81 -2.86 27.67
C ALA A 138 -2.90 -4.22 26.98
N PHE A 139 -2.63 -5.30 27.70
CA PHE A 139 -2.62 -6.66 27.18
C PHE A 139 -3.53 -7.57 28.02
N VAL A 140 -4.43 -8.28 27.36
CA VAL A 140 -5.29 -9.28 27.98
C VAL A 140 -5.17 -10.59 27.21
N GLU A 141 -4.56 -11.59 27.85
CA GLU A 141 -4.57 -12.97 27.34
C GLU A 141 -5.84 -13.66 27.81
N VAL A 142 -6.57 -14.28 26.89
CA VAL A 142 -7.86 -14.91 27.12
C VAL A 142 -7.74 -16.39 26.77
N LEU A 143 -7.71 -17.24 27.79
CA LEU A 143 -7.81 -18.68 27.62
C LEU A 143 -9.24 -19.01 27.18
N SER A 144 -9.40 -19.45 25.94
CA SER A 144 -10.70 -19.61 25.29
C SER A 144 -10.99 -21.06 24.93
N PRO A 145 -12.23 -21.55 25.18
CA PRO A 145 -12.62 -22.90 24.75
C PRO A 145 -12.70 -22.95 23.22
N CYS A 146 -12.18 -24.03 22.63
CA CYS A 146 -12.33 -24.32 21.21
C CYS A 146 -12.83 -25.77 21.02
N PRO A 147 -14.11 -26.05 21.32
CA PRO A 147 -14.66 -27.41 21.29
C PRO A 147 -14.50 -28.08 19.92
N THR A 148 -14.58 -27.30 18.83
CA THR A 148 -14.40 -27.80 17.45
C THR A 148 -13.00 -28.40 17.22
N ASN A 149 -11.94 -27.68 17.58
CA ASN A 149 -10.57 -28.16 17.34
C ASN A 149 -10.15 -29.20 18.37
N LEU A 150 -10.60 -29.07 19.61
CA LEU A 150 -10.40 -30.07 20.66
C LEU A 150 -11.21 -31.35 20.42
N ARG A 151 -12.21 -31.31 19.53
CA ARG A 151 -13.18 -32.39 19.30
C ARG A 151 -13.85 -32.86 20.60
N GLN A 152 -14.22 -31.88 21.43
CA GLN A 152 -14.85 -32.07 22.73
C GLN A 152 -16.19 -31.35 22.78
N ASP A 153 -17.06 -31.79 23.68
CA ASP A 153 -18.25 -31.04 24.06
C ASP A 153 -17.88 -29.81 24.91
N ALA A 154 -18.88 -28.96 25.21
CA ALA A 154 -18.67 -27.74 25.98
C ALA A 154 -18.05 -28.01 27.36
N GLU A 155 -18.52 -29.06 28.05
CA GLU A 155 -17.98 -29.45 29.36
C GLU A 155 -16.54 -29.97 29.27
N GLY A 156 -16.22 -30.74 28.22
CA GLY A 156 -14.87 -31.23 27.96
C GLY A 156 -13.90 -30.08 27.69
N ALA A 157 -14.30 -29.11 26.87
CA ALA A 157 -13.49 -27.93 26.61
C ALA A 157 -13.28 -27.06 27.87
N GLN A 158 -14.33 -26.94 28.71
CA GLN A 158 -14.21 -26.27 30.01
C GLN A 158 -13.23 -26.99 30.93
N ARG A 159 -13.33 -28.32 31.07
CA ARG A 159 -12.38 -29.13 31.85
C ARG A 159 -10.96 -29.00 31.31
N PHE A 160 -10.77 -29.00 29.99
CA PHE A 160 -9.47 -28.81 29.37
C PHE A 160 -8.81 -27.49 29.80
N ILE A 161 -9.55 -26.38 29.79
CA ILE A 161 -9.01 -25.10 30.25
C ILE A 161 -8.65 -25.17 31.73
N ASN A 162 -9.62 -25.53 32.58
CA ASN A 162 -9.47 -25.49 34.04
C ASN A 162 -8.38 -26.46 34.54
N GLU A 163 -8.26 -27.64 33.93
CA GLU A 163 -7.39 -28.71 34.43
C GLU A 163 -6.06 -28.82 33.69
N LYS A 164 -5.94 -28.27 32.47
CA LYS A 164 -4.71 -28.32 31.67
C LYS A 164 -4.18 -26.93 31.34
N MET A 165 -4.95 -26.09 30.64
CA MET A 165 -4.44 -24.79 30.21
C MET A 165 -4.10 -23.89 31.39
N GLU A 166 -4.93 -23.80 32.44
CA GLU A 166 -4.65 -22.94 33.59
C GLU A 166 -3.45 -23.42 34.43
N LYS A 167 -3.05 -24.71 34.30
CA LYS A 167 -1.80 -25.20 34.91
C LYS A 167 -0.57 -24.70 34.15
N GLU A 168 -0.63 -24.71 32.82
CA GLU A 168 0.46 -24.20 31.97
C GLU A 168 0.49 -22.66 31.94
N PHE A 169 -0.69 -22.05 31.92
CA PHE A 169 -0.92 -20.61 31.78
C PHE A 169 -1.75 -20.09 32.97
N PRO A 170 -1.13 -19.84 34.13
CA PRO A 170 -1.85 -19.42 35.33
C PRO A 170 -2.62 -18.10 35.12
N VAL A 171 -3.92 -18.13 35.40
CA VAL A 171 -4.83 -16.98 35.33
C VAL A 171 -4.57 -16.04 36.50
N ARG A 172 -4.04 -14.85 36.22
CA ARG A 172 -3.76 -13.79 37.20
C ARG A 172 -3.55 -12.43 36.52
N ASN A 173 -3.65 -11.38 37.31
CA ASN A 173 -3.12 -10.08 36.96
C ASN A 173 -1.59 -10.09 37.19
N PHE A 174 -0.83 -9.78 36.14
CA PHE A 174 0.64 -9.69 36.19
C PHE A 174 1.10 -8.26 36.47
N ARG A 175 0.33 -7.28 35.99
CA ARG A 175 0.61 -5.86 36.13
C ARG A 175 -0.66 -5.03 35.96
N ASP A 176 -0.85 -4.07 36.86
CA ASP A 176 -1.76 -2.94 36.66
C ASP A 176 -1.11 -1.69 37.27
N LYS A 177 -0.59 -0.81 36.40
CA LYS A 177 0.00 0.48 36.77
C LYS A 177 -0.86 1.66 36.33
N ALA A 178 -2.12 1.43 35.96
CA ALA A 178 -2.91 2.47 35.30
C ALA A 178 -3.28 3.64 36.21
N ASP A 179 -3.14 3.50 37.52
CA ASP A 179 -3.33 4.61 38.46
C ASP A 179 -2.02 5.41 38.71
N GLU A 180 -0.87 4.86 38.32
CA GLU A 180 0.46 5.47 38.46
C GLU A 180 0.91 6.21 37.18
N VAL A 181 0.43 5.74 36.02
CA VAL A 181 0.86 6.23 34.70
C VAL A 181 0.00 7.42 34.24
N LYS A 182 0.68 8.47 33.76
CA LYS A 182 0.03 9.63 33.14
C LYS A 182 -0.30 9.35 31.66
N PRO A 183 -1.34 9.99 31.09
CA PRO A 183 -1.63 9.90 29.67
C PRO A 183 -0.42 10.28 28.80
N ILE A 184 -0.20 9.54 27.71
CA ILE A 184 0.81 9.85 26.72
C ILE A 184 0.38 11.11 25.96
N LYS A 185 1.23 12.13 25.99
CA LYS A 185 1.06 13.34 25.17
C LYS A 185 2.11 13.30 24.06
N ARG A 186 1.66 13.31 22.80
CA ARG A 186 2.54 13.47 21.66
C ARG A 186 2.64 14.94 21.29
N ASP A 187 3.75 15.30 20.66
CA ASP A 187 3.88 16.61 20.06
C ASP A 187 2.95 16.72 18.86
N ASN A 188 2.38 17.91 18.65
CA ASN A 188 1.59 18.18 17.46
C ASN A 188 2.50 18.07 16.24
N SER A 189 2.20 17.13 15.35
CA SER A 189 2.90 17.01 14.09
C SER A 189 2.50 18.14 13.16
N ASP A 190 3.49 18.86 12.64
CA ASP A 190 3.28 19.92 11.65
C ASP A 190 3.32 19.32 10.24
N PHE A 191 2.12 19.03 9.72
CA PHE A 191 1.90 18.56 8.35
C PHE A 191 1.66 19.71 7.36
N SER A 192 1.98 20.95 7.73
CA SER A 192 1.96 22.07 6.78
C SER A 192 2.87 21.79 5.59
N LYS A 193 2.50 22.33 4.44
CA LYS A 193 3.30 22.21 3.22
C LYS A 193 4.73 22.71 3.45
N GLU A 194 4.89 23.82 4.18
CA GLU A 194 6.21 24.39 4.50
C GLU A 194 7.07 23.43 5.33
N SER A 195 6.48 22.72 6.30
CA SER A 195 7.18 21.72 7.10
C SER A 195 7.58 20.51 6.27
N LEU A 196 6.66 20.01 5.44
CA LEU A 196 6.90 18.88 4.55
C LEU A 196 7.96 19.21 3.49
N ASP A 197 7.86 20.37 2.84
CA ASP A 197 8.82 20.86 1.85
C ASP A 197 10.22 20.95 2.47
N ARG A 198 10.34 21.45 3.71
CA ARG A 198 11.61 21.48 4.44
C ARG A 198 12.15 20.07 4.74
N ILE A 199 11.29 19.14 5.18
CA ILE A 199 11.69 17.76 5.52
C ILE A 199 12.15 17.00 4.27
N PHE A 200 11.42 17.16 3.17
CA PHE A 200 11.70 16.50 1.89
C PHE A 200 12.68 17.27 1.00
N GLN A 201 13.14 18.45 1.46
CA GLN A 201 14.07 19.32 0.73
C GLN A 201 13.52 19.71 -0.66
N VAL A 202 12.24 20.07 -0.71
CA VAL A 202 11.57 20.57 -1.92
C VAL A 202 11.93 22.05 -2.08
N GLU A 203 12.71 22.38 -3.11
CA GLU A 203 13.15 23.75 -3.40
C GLU A 203 12.16 24.53 -4.29
N GLU A 204 11.43 23.83 -5.16
CA GLU A 204 10.41 24.39 -6.05
C GLU A 204 9.15 23.53 -5.99
N SER A 205 8.02 24.14 -5.63
CA SER A 205 6.72 23.47 -5.66
C SER A 205 5.94 23.86 -6.91
N LEU A 206 5.38 22.88 -7.61
CA LEU A 206 4.36 23.13 -8.63
C LEU A 206 3.12 23.81 -8.00
N PRO A 207 2.31 24.53 -8.78
CA PRO A 207 1.08 25.13 -8.26
C PRO A 207 0.13 24.04 -7.75
N GLU A 208 -0.62 24.38 -6.71
CA GLU A 208 -1.66 23.48 -6.16
C GLU A 208 -2.75 23.21 -7.20
N PRO A 209 -3.30 21.99 -7.25
CA PRO A 209 -4.41 21.68 -8.13
C PRO A 209 -5.63 22.52 -7.77
N LYS A 210 -6.38 22.94 -8.79
CA LYS A 210 -7.61 23.73 -8.66
C LYS A 210 -8.76 23.02 -9.34
N ASP A 211 -9.92 23.07 -8.70
CA ASP A 211 -11.14 22.54 -9.30
C ASP A 211 -11.55 23.39 -10.52
N ASP A 212 -11.81 22.72 -11.63
CA ASP A 212 -12.28 23.26 -12.90
C ASP A 212 -13.37 22.32 -13.47
N PRO A 213 -14.65 22.58 -13.18
CA PRO A 213 -15.76 21.74 -13.64
C PRO A 213 -15.88 21.60 -15.16
N GLU A 214 -15.29 22.51 -15.95
CA GLU A 214 -15.32 22.47 -17.41
C GLU A 214 -14.23 21.55 -18.00
N PHE A 215 -13.26 21.14 -17.19
CA PHE A 215 -12.21 20.22 -17.59
C PHE A 215 -12.59 18.78 -17.25
N GLU A 216 -13.13 18.08 -18.24
CA GLU A 216 -13.42 16.64 -18.15
C GLU A 216 -12.15 15.81 -17.91
N GLU A 217 -12.33 14.65 -17.28
CA GLU A 217 -11.24 13.70 -17.03
C GLU A 217 -10.70 13.12 -18.34
N ILE A 218 -9.37 13.09 -18.46
CA ILE A 218 -8.64 12.52 -19.60
C ILE A 218 -7.70 11.44 -19.07
N LYS A 219 -7.89 10.21 -19.55
CA LYS A 219 -7.14 9.02 -19.17
C LYS A 219 -6.19 8.61 -20.28
N VAL A 220 -4.89 8.68 -19.99
CA VAL A 220 -3.82 8.32 -20.93
C VAL A 220 -3.10 7.06 -20.45
N LYS A 221 -2.93 6.09 -21.33
CA LYS A 221 -2.11 4.90 -21.08
C LYS A 221 -0.93 4.86 -22.04
N ILE A 222 0.27 4.73 -21.48
CA ILE A 222 1.52 4.70 -22.24
C ILE A 222 2.17 3.35 -21.97
N ALA A 223 2.53 2.61 -23.02
CA ALA A 223 3.02 1.24 -22.88
C ALA A 223 4.15 0.91 -23.87
N GLY A 224 5.08 0.06 -23.44
CA GLY A 224 6.24 -0.35 -24.21
C GLY A 224 7.18 -1.26 -23.41
N PHE A 225 8.43 -1.36 -23.84
CA PHE A 225 9.48 -2.05 -23.12
C PHE A 225 10.26 -1.09 -22.21
N GLY A 226 10.80 -1.63 -21.13
CA GLY A 226 11.78 -0.92 -20.30
C GLY A 226 12.92 -0.34 -21.17
N GLY A 227 13.14 0.97 -21.05
CA GLY A 227 14.14 1.71 -21.84
C GLY A 227 13.59 2.51 -23.03
N GLN A 228 12.32 2.35 -23.41
CA GLN A 228 11.67 3.15 -24.46
C GLN A 228 11.15 4.51 -23.97
N GLY A 229 11.39 4.87 -22.70
CA GLY A 229 10.98 6.15 -22.14
C GLY A 229 9.49 6.27 -21.79
N VAL A 230 8.79 5.14 -21.64
CA VAL A 230 7.36 5.07 -21.26
C VAL A 230 7.08 5.84 -19.97
N LEU A 231 7.76 5.48 -18.88
CA LEU A 231 7.58 6.13 -17.58
C LEU A 231 7.95 7.61 -17.61
N SER A 232 9.06 7.97 -18.28
CA SER A 232 9.48 9.37 -18.40
C SER A 232 8.51 10.21 -19.22
N MET A 233 7.86 9.64 -20.23
CA MET A 233 6.82 10.33 -20.99
C MET A 233 5.56 10.56 -20.13
N GLY A 234 5.15 9.55 -19.37
CA GLY A 234 4.04 9.70 -18.42
C GLY A 234 4.33 10.75 -17.35
N LEU A 235 5.56 10.78 -16.83
CA LEU A 235 5.98 11.79 -15.88
C LEU A 235 5.98 13.20 -16.50
N ALA A 236 6.42 13.34 -17.76
CA ALA A 236 6.38 14.62 -18.47
C ALA A 236 4.95 15.13 -18.64
N LEU A 237 4.04 14.24 -19.03
CA LEU A 237 2.63 14.59 -19.17
C LEU A 237 2.01 14.97 -17.81
N ALA A 238 2.30 14.21 -16.76
CA ALA A 238 1.83 14.51 -15.41
C ALA A 238 2.34 15.87 -14.93
N GLN A 239 3.63 16.15 -15.15
CA GLN A 239 4.23 17.44 -14.80
C GLN A 239 3.59 18.61 -15.56
N ALA A 240 3.37 18.45 -16.87
CA ALA A 240 2.72 19.47 -17.69
C ALA A 240 1.32 19.79 -17.17
N ALA A 241 0.55 18.77 -16.78
CA ALA A 241 -0.76 18.97 -16.19
C ALA A 241 -0.71 19.63 -14.81
N CYS A 242 0.28 19.28 -13.97
CA CYS A 242 0.49 19.92 -12.67
C CYS A 242 0.86 21.42 -12.83
N THR A 243 1.65 21.81 -13.83
CA THR A 243 1.96 23.23 -14.11
C THR A 243 0.71 24.05 -14.38
N GLU A 244 -0.33 23.43 -14.94
CA GLU A 244 -1.64 24.08 -15.18
C GLU A 244 -2.63 23.93 -14.02
N SER A 245 -2.15 23.56 -12.83
CA SER A 245 -3.01 23.36 -11.65
C SER A 245 -4.11 22.32 -11.87
N ARG A 246 -3.89 21.30 -12.73
CA ARG A 246 -4.84 20.18 -12.89
C ARG A 246 -4.68 19.18 -11.76
N HIS A 247 -5.74 18.43 -11.46
CA HIS A 247 -5.63 17.22 -10.65
C HIS A 247 -4.99 16.13 -11.50
N VAL A 248 -3.94 15.49 -10.97
CA VAL A 248 -3.14 14.54 -11.73
C VAL A 248 -2.85 13.29 -10.90
N SER A 249 -3.00 12.13 -11.52
CA SER A 249 -2.50 10.87 -11.01
C SER A 249 -1.54 10.25 -12.01
N TRP A 250 -0.37 9.81 -11.53
CA TRP A 250 0.61 9.06 -12.32
C TRP A 250 0.84 7.69 -11.67
N TYR A 251 0.50 6.63 -12.40
CA TYR A 251 0.55 5.27 -11.89
C TYR A 251 1.42 4.37 -12.79
N PRO A 252 2.67 4.06 -12.38
CA PRO A 252 3.54 3.18 -13.13
C PRO A 252 3.21 1.70 -12.88
N ALA A 253 3.32 0.87 -13.92
CA ALA A 253 3.26 -0.59 -13.83
C ALA A 253 4.41 -1.21 -14.63
N TYR A 254 5.23 -2.01 -13.96
CA TYR A 254 6.36 -2.69 -14.57
C TYR A 254 6.49 -4.12 -14.01
N GLY A 255 6.90 -5.04 -14.87
CA GLY A 255 7.17 -6.42 -14.48
C GLY A 255 8.41 -6.57 -13.57
N PRO A 256 8.60 -7.74 -12.94
CA PRO A 256 9.76 -8.01 -12.08
C PRO A 256 11.10 -8.06 -12.85
N GLU A 257 11.08 -8.02 -14.18
CA GLU A 257 12.26 -8.12 -15.04
C GLU A 257 13.11 -6.83 -15.01
N GLN A 258 14.40 -6.96 -14.68
CA GLN A 258 15.31 -5.80 -14.62
C GLN A 258 15.58 -5.13 -15.99
N ARG A 259 15.38 -5.83 -17.12
CA ARG A 259 15.60 -5.30 -18.48
C ARG A 259 14.63 -5.92 -19.47
N GLY A 260 14.12 -5.11 -20.40
CA GLY A 260 13.31 -5.56 -21.53
C GLY A 260 11.91 -6.08 -21.19
N GLY A 261 11.52 -6.05 -19.91
CA GLY A 261 10.15 -6.35 -19.49
C GLY A 261 9.16 -5.31 -20.00
N THR A 262 7.89 -5.71 -20.05
CA THR A 262 6.77 -4.80 -20.34
C THR A 262 6.70 -3.74 -19.25
N SER A 263 6.58 -2.49 -19.67
CA SER A 263 6.38 -1.33 -18.82
C SER A 263 5.24 -0.51 -19.37
N SER A 264 4.34 -0.12 -18.48
CA SER A 264 3.28 0.83 -18.78
C SER A 264 3.18 1.87 -17.68
N CYS A 265 2.52 2.98 -17.98
CA CYS A 265 2.03 3.91 -16.97
C CYS A 265 0.67 4.46 -17.40
N ALA A 266 -0.14 4.78 -16.40
CA ALA A 266 -1.37 5.52 -16.57
C ALA A 266 -1.17 6.95 -16.07
N VAL A 267 -1.72 7.91 -16.81
CA VAL A 267 -1.81 9.31 -16.41
C VAL A 267 -3.27 9.72 -16.50
N VAL A 268 -3.83 10.17 -15.39
CA VAL A 268 -5.18 10.73 -15.33
C VAL A 268 -5.04 12.23 -15.08
N ILE A 269 -5.68 13.04 -15.92
CA ILE A 269 -5.71 14.50 -15.82
C ILE A 269 -7.16 14.90 -15.65
N SER A 270 -7.50 15.65 -14.61
CA SER A 270 -8.87 16.00 -14.30
C SER A 270 -9.01 17.43 -13.79
N GLY A 271 -10.18 18.02 -14.03
CA GLY A 271 -10.62 19.25 -13.39
C GLY A 271 -11.12 19.04 -11.96
N SER A 272 -11.16 17.81 -11.44
CA SER A 272 -11.59 17.52 -10.07
C SER A 272 -10.78 16.38 -9.46
N VAL A 273 -10.97 16.14 -8.16
CA VAL A 273 -10.26 15.09 -7.42
C VAL A 273 -10.42 13.73 -8.11
N ILE A 274 -9.30 13.08 -8.41
CA ILE A 274 -9.26 11.78 -9.08
C ILE A 274 -9.59 10.68 -8.08
N GLY A 275 -10.63 9.89 -8.36
CA GLY A 275 -11.07 8.80 -7.49
C GLY A 275 -10.25 7.51 -7.61
N SER A 276 -9.60 7.28 -8.76
CA SER A 276 -8.79 6.08 -9.02
C SER A 276 -7.58 6.39 -9.91
N PRO A 277 -6.38 5.88 -9.58
CA PRO A 277 -5.20 6.01 -10.42
C PRO A 277 -5.16 4.97 -11.55
N VAL A 278 -6.05 3.97 -11.53
CA VAL A 278 -6.06 2.85 -12.49
C VAL A 278 -6.86 3.23 -13.73
N VAL A 279 -6.27 2.98 -14.90
CA VAL A 279 -6.90 3.22 -16.21
C VAL A 279 -7.12 1.89 -16.92
N ASP A 280 -8.36 1.41 -16.89
CA ASP A 280 -8.81 0.22 -17.63
C ASP A 280 -9.20 0.58 -19.06
N GLU A 281 -9.99 1.66 -19.22
CA GLU A 281 -10.45 2.21 -20.51
C GLU A 281 -9.78 3.56 -20.77
N PRO A 282 -8.63 3.62 -21.46
CA PRO A 282 -7.95 4.87 -21.76
C PRO A 282 -8.60 5.61 -22.94
N ASP A 283 -8.77 6.92 -22.81
CA ASP A 283 -9.17 7.80 -23.91
C ASP A 283 -8.03 7.96 -24.93
N ILE A 284 -6.79 7.80 -24.47
CA ILE A 284 -5.58 7.87 -25.29
C ILE A 284 -4.64 6.71 -24.94
N LEU A 285 -4.34 5.85 -25.91
CA LEU A 285 -3.30 4.84 -25.83
C LEU A 285 -2.07 5.26 -26.64
N ILE A 286 -0.89 5.15 -26.04
CA ILE A 286 0.40 5.39 -26.68
C ILE A 286 1.27 4.14 -26.58
N ALA A 287 1.52 3.46 -27.70
CA ALA A 287 2.23 2.19 -27.73
C ALA A 287 3.56 2.26 -28.48
N PHE A 288 4.65 1.82 -27.84
CA PHE A 288 6.01 1.81 -28.42
C PHE A 288 6.48 0.45 -28.93
N ASN A 289 5.71 -0.62 -28.70
CA ASN A 289 5.99 -1.94 -29.24
C ASN A 289 4.69 -2.69 -29.61
N GLN A 290 4.83 -3.77 -30.38
CA GLN A 290 3.70 -4.57 -30.85
C GLN A 290 2.96 -5.29 -29.70
N PRO A 291 3.62 -5.96 -28.74
CA PRO A 291 2.91 -6.65 -27.65
C PRO A 291 2.04 -5.73 -26.79
N SER A 292 2.56 -4.56 -26.42
CA SER A 292 1.81 -3.58 -25.62
C SER A 292 0.62 -3.00 -26.38
N LEU A 293 0.76 -2.81 -27.70
CA LEU A 293 -0.37 -2.39 -28.51
C LEU A 293 -1.47 -3.47 -28.52
N GLU A 294 -1.10 -4.73 -28.77
CA GLU A 294 -2.05 -5.85 -28.79
C GLU A 294 -2.73 -6.04 -27.43
N GLU A 295 -1.99 -5.82 -26.34
CA GLU A 295 -2.47 -5.90 -24.97
C GLU A 295 -3.51 -4.82 -24.65
N PHE A 296 -3.33 -3.57 -25.08
CA PHE A 296 -4.19 -2.47 -24.62
C PHE A 296 -5.13 -1.89 -25.68
N ALA A 297 -4.91 -2.13 -26.99
CA ALA A 297 -5.71 -1.49 -28.03
C ALA A 297 -7.21 -1.84 -27.96
N HIS A 298 -7.56 -3.01 -27.43
CA HIS A 298 -8.94 -3.45 -27.30
C HIS A 298 -9.68 -2.79 -26.12
N THR A 299 -8.97 -2.10 -25.22
CA THR A 299 -9.57 -1.40 -24.08
C THR A 299 -9.84 0.07 -24.37
N VAL A 300 -9.42 0.57 -25.53
CA VAL A 300 -9.66 1.95 -25.97
C VAL A 300 -11.09 2.06 -26.49
N PRO A 301 -11.91 3.01 -26.00
CA PRO A 301 -13.26 3.27 -26.53
C PRO A 301 -13.27 3.65 -28.02
N GLU A 302 -14.44 3.58 -28.68
CA GLU A 302 -14.56 3.84 -30.12
C GLU A 302 -14.15 5.26 -30.54
N ASP A 303 -14.37 6.25 -29.68
CA ASP A 303 -13.99 7.66 -29.82
C ASP A 303 -12.58 7.96 -29.28
N GLY A 304 -11.95 6.97 -28.64
CA GLY A 304 -10.58 7.05 -28.13
C GLY A 304 -9.53 7.09 -29.25
N HIS A 305 -8.30 7.45 -28.85
CA HIS A 305 -7.17 7.65 -29.75
C HIS A 305 -6.06 6.64 -29.48
N ILE A 306 -5.51 6.05 -30.54
CA ILE A 306 -4.36 5.14 -30.47
C ILE A 306 -3.21 5.73 -31.25
N LEU A 307 -2.16 6.14 -30.55
CA LEU A 307 -0.89 6.56 -31.12
C LEU A 307 0.11 5.40 -30.98
N TYR A 308 0.84 5.08 -32.03
CA TYR A 308 1.83 4.00 -31.96
C TYR A 308 3.04 4.26 -32.84
N ASP A 309 4.19 3.67 -32.49
CA ASP A 309 5.40 3.78 -33.30
C ASP A 309 5.34 2.91 -34.57
N SER A 310 5.02 3.53 -35.71
CA SER A 310 4.90 2.84 -37.00
C SER A 310 6.23 2.33 -37.57
N THR A 311 7.37 2.64 -36.93
CA THR A 311 8.67 2.09 -37.30
C THR A 311 8.79 0.61 -36.95
N THR A 312 8.21 0.21 -35.81
CA THR A 312 8.35 -1.13 -35.23
C THR A 312 7.04 -1.92 -35.20
N ILE A 313 5.91 -1.24 -35.35
CA ILE A 313 4.57 -1.81 -35.19
C ILE A 313 3.80 -1.76 -36.51
N LYS A 314 3.05 -2.82 -36.78
CA LYS A 314 2.07 -2.85 -37.88
C LYS A 314 0.69 -3.07 -37.30
N TYR A 315 -0.18 -2.07 -37.45
CA TYR A 315 -1.52 -2.12 -36.91
C TYR A 315 -2.55 -1.60 -37.90
N LYS A 316 -3.71 -2.26 -37.92
CA LYS A 316 -4.90 -1.87 -38.67
C LYS A 316 -6.11 -2.04 -37.76
N GLY A 317 -6.27 -1.11 -36.82
CA GLY A 317 -7.44 -1.01 -35.96
C GLY A 317 -8.56 -0.19 -36.60
N LYS A 318 -9.72 -0.17 -35.93
CA LYS A 318 -10.80 0.81 -36.17
C LYS A 318 -10.67 1.95 -35.16
N GLY A 319 -11.28 3.10 -35.44
CA GLY A 319 -11.20 4.31 -34.59
C GLY A 319 -10.06 5.24 -34.98
N ASN A 320 -9.69 6.14 -34.07
CA ASN A 320 -8.68 7.19 -34.30
C ASN A 320 -7.25 6.63 -34.12
N VAL A 321 -6.75 5.94 -35.14
CA VAL A 321 -5.47 5.22 -35.12
C VAL A 321 -4.38 5.99 -35.88
N ILE A 322 -3.33 6.39 -35.19
CA ILE A 322 -2.26 7.27 -35.70
C ILE A 322 -0.90 6.58 -35.58
N GLY A 323 -0.34 6.17 -36.73
CA GLY A 323 0.99 5.57 -36.80
C GLY A 323 2.10 6.62 -36.98
N VAL A 324 2.87 6.88 -35.93
CA VAL A 324 3.96 7.86 -35.92
C VAL A 324 5.31 7.17 -36.12
N PRO A 325 6.16 7.55 -37.08
CA PRO A 325 7.49 6.96 -37.24
C PRO A 325 8.49 7.53 -36.21
N ALA A 326 8.13 7.48 -34.93
CA ALA A 326 8.80 8.21 -33.85
C ALA A 326 10.25 7.77 -33.65
N PHE A 327 10.52 6.46 -33.63
CA PHE A 327 11.87 5.92 -33.56
C PHE A 327 12.73 6.34 -34.76
N LYS A 328 12.16 6.31 -35.97
CA LYS A 328 12.88 6.74 -37.19
C LYS A 328 13.24 8.22 -37.13
N ILE A 329 12.32 9.08 -36.67
CA ILE A 329 12.54 10.53 -36.50
C ILE A 329 13.64 10.79 -35.45
N ALA A 330 13.54 10.15 -34.27
CA ALA A 330 14.53 10.31 -33.21
C ALA A 330 15.93 9.83 -33.66
N LYS A 331 15.97 8.75 -34.46
CA LYS A 331 17.20 8.23 -35.06
C LYS A 331 17.84 9.18 -36.07
N SER A 332 17.07 9.86 -36.92
CA SER A 332 17.64 10.83 -37.88
C SER A 332 18.27 12.05 -37.19
N GLU A 333 17.81 12.37 -35.99
CA GLU A 333 18.39 13.44 -35.15
C GLU A 333 19.55 12.96 -34.27
N GLY A 334 19.96 11.69 -34.40
CA GLY A 334 21.09 11.10 -33.66
C GLY A 334 20.78 10.69 -32.22
N VAL A 335 19.51 10.65 -31.81
CA VAL A 335 19.08 10.38 -30.43
C VAL A 335 18.00 9.29 -30.40
N GLU A 336 18.37 8.07 -30.78
CA GLU A 336 17.45 6.93 -30.94
C GLU A 336 16.56 6.65 -29.70
N ARG A 337 17.05 6.96 -28.51
CA ARG A 337 16.34 6.73 -27.23
C ARG A 337 15.25 7.75 -26.91
N ALA A 338 15.05 8.77 -27.73
CA ALA A 338 14.11 9.87 -27.49
C ALA A 338 12.84 9.80 -28.37
N ALA A 339 12.49 8.61 -28.86
CA ALA A 339 11.23 8.38 -29.61
C ALA A 339 10.00 8.80 -28.79
N ASN A 340 10.06 8.66 -27.47
CA ASN A 340 9.02 9.08 -26.55
C ASN A 340 8.76 10.59 -26.58
N THR A 341 9.81 11.41 -26.73
CA THR A 341 9.67 12.87 -26.82
C THR A 341 9.05 13.31 -28.15
N VAL A 342 9.37 12.61 -29.25
CA VAL A 342 8.69 12.83 -30.54
C VAL A 342 7.19 12.51 -30.42
N MET A 343 6.85 11.40 -29.79
CA MET A 343 5.45 11.01 -29.55
C MET A 343 4.72 12.01 -28.65
N LEU A 344 5.40 12.55 -27.63
CA LEU A 344 4.88 13.62 -26.78
C LEU A 344 4.57 14.89 -27.59
N GLY A 345 5.43 15.22 -28.56
CA GLY A 345 5.20 16.36 -29.46
C GLY A 345 3.99 16.17 -30.36
N VAL A 346 3.76 14.94 -30.85
CA VAL A 346 2.54 14.61 -31.60
C VAL A 346 1.30 14.74 -30.72
N LEU A 347 1.32 14.17 -29.51
CA LEU A 347 0.21 14.27 -28.56
C LEU A 347 -0.15 15.73 -28.25
N MET A 348 0.87 16.56 -27.99
CA MET A 348 0.72 18.00 -27.74
C MET A 348 0.06 18.71 -28.92
N GLU A 349 0.50 18.47 -30.15
CA GLU A 349 -0.03 19.16 -31.33
C GLU A 349 -1.47 18.74 -31.68
N LEU A 350 -1.83 17.49 -31.39
CA LEU A 350 -3.20 17.02 -31.55
C LEU A 350 -4.16 17.64 -30.52
N GLY A 351 -3.63 18.23 -29.43
CA GLY A 351 -4.44 18.89 -28.41
C GLY A 351 -5.32 17.95 -27.60
N LEU A 352 -5.08 16.63 -27.67
CA LEU A 352 -5.94 15.61 -27.05
C LEU A 352 -6.00 15.72 -25.52
N THR A 353 -4.95 16.28 -24.90
CA THR A 353 -4.86 16.45 -23.44
C THR A 353 -5.38 17.81 -22.97
N LYS A 354 -5.79 18.70 -23.89
CA LYS A 354 -6.22 20.09 -23.62
C LYS A 354 -5.21 20.93 -22.81
N LEU A 355 -3.94 20.52 -22.77
CA LEU A 355 -2.84 21.26 -22.14
C LEU A 355 -2.17 22.19 -23.16
N SER A 356 -1.62 23.29 -22.67
CA SER A 356 -0.85 24.24 -23.46
C SER A 356 0.53 23.69 -23.83
N ARG A 357 1.06 24.19 -24.95
CA ARG A 357 2.42 23.89 -25.41
C ARG A 357 3.49 24.24 -24.38
N GLU A 358 3.35 25.38 -23.71
CA GLU A 358 4.30 25.87 -22.69
C GLU A 358 4.48 24.84 -21.57
N SER A 359 3.38 24.24 -21.09
CA SER A 359 3.41 23.21 -20.05
C SER A 359 4.21 21.96 -20.44
N PHE A 360 4.17 21.54 -21.71
CA PHE A 360 5.01 20.43 -22.18
C PHE A 360 6.49 20.80 -22.22
N GLU A 361 6.81 22.03 -22.63
CA GLU A 361 8.18 22.54 -22.66
C GLU A 361 8.76 22.64 -21.24
N ASP A 362 8.00 23.19 -20.30
CA ASP A 362 8.36 23.28 -18.88
C ASP A 362 8.55 21.90 -18.24
N ALA A 363 7.69 20.95 -18.58
CA ALA A 363 7.83 19.57 -18.11
C ALA A 363 9.14 18.92 -18.55
N LEU A 364 9.56 19.13 -19.80
CA LEU A 364 10.85 18.63 -20.29
C LEU A 364 12.03 19.34 -19.62
N ARG A 365 11.93 20.65 -19.38
CA ARG A 365 12.96 21.41 -18.64
C ARG A 365 13.13 20.87 -17.23
N PHE A 366 12.03 20.58 -16.54
CA PHE A 366 12.06 20.00 -15.21
C PHE A 366 12.69 18.60 -15.19
N ILE A 367 12.19 17.68 -16.02
CA ILE A 367 12.65 16.28 -16.02
C ILE A 367 14.14 16.16 -16.31
N PHE A 368 14.66 17.04 -17.16
CA PHE A 368 16.08 17.07 -17.52
C PHE A 368 16.84 18.22 -16.85
N SER A 369 16.34 18.73 -15.73
CA SER A 369 16.97 19.82 -14.98
C SER A 369 18.45 19.52 -14.69
N GLY A 370 19.29 20.55 -14.82
CA GLY A 370 20.75 20.45 -14.74
C GLY A 370 21.44 19.84 -15.97
N LYS A 371 20.70 19.41 -17.01
CA LYS A 371 21.24 18.80 -18.24
C LYS A 371 20.85 19.59 -19.49
N GLU A 372 21.34 20.82 -19.59
CA GLU A 372 20.99 21.79 -20.63
C GLU A 372 21.06 21.25 -22.07
N LYS A 373 22.08 20.45 -22.39
CA LYS A 373 22.20 19.81 -23.72
C LYS A 373 21.05 18.85 -24.01
N ILE A 374 20.60 18.10 -23.00
CA ILE A 374 19.50 17.13 -23.14
C ILE A 374 18.16 17.86 -23.23
N ILE A 375 17.97 18.94 -22.47
CA ILE A 375 16.78 19.81 -22.55
C ILE A 375 16.60 20.32 -23.99
N ASN A 376 17.62 20.97 -24.55
CA ASN A 376 17.55 21.56 -25.89
C ASN A 376 17.28 20.52 -26.98
N ILE A 377 17.86 19.33 -26.86
CA ILE A 377 17.59 18.21 -27.78
C ILE A 377 16.13 17.76 -27.67
N ASN A 378 15.61 17.60 -26.46
CA ASN A 378 14.24 17.13 -26.26
C ASN A 378 13.20 18.16 -26.70
N LEU A 379 13.43 19.45 -26.44
CA LEU A 379 12.57 20.53 -26.96
C LEU A 379 12.55 20.53 -28.49
N LYS A 380 13.72 20.36 -29.14
CA LYS A 380 13.80 20.21 -30.60
C LYS A 380 12.99 19.00 -31.10
N LEU A 381 13.09 17.86 -30.42
CA LEU A 381 12.33 16.64 -30.79
C LEU A 381 10.83 16.78 -30.56
N LEU A 382 10.41 17.48 -29.50
CA LEU A 382 9.02 17.84 -29.23
C LEU A 382 8.46 18.65 -30.41
N ASP A 383 9.20 19.66 -30.86
CA ASP A 383 8.82 20.48 -32.01
C ASP A 383 8.78 19.71 -33.33
N ILE A 384 9.72 18.80 -33.56
CA ILE A 384 9.73 17.94 -34.75
C ILE A 384 8.49 17.03 -34.75
N GLY A 385 8.16 16.42 -33.61
CA GLY A 385 6.95 15.61 -33.45
C GLY A 385 5.69 16.42 -33.75
N ALA A 386 5.58 17.62 -33.17
CA ALA A 386 4.47 18.53 -33.42
C ALA A 386 4.37 18.96 -34.90
N ARG A 387 5.49 19.28 -35.54
CA ARG A 387 5.52 19.61 -36.98
C ARG A 387 5.07 18.42 -37.83
N TRP A 388 5.56 17.22 -37.54
CA TRP A 388 5.17 16.01 -38.23
C TRP A 388 3.65 15.79 -38.14
N ALA A 389 3.04 15.98 -36.96
CA ALA A 389 1.60 15.88 -36.78
C ALA A 389 0.82 16.89 -37.64
N ARG A 390 1.25 18.16 -37.70
CA ARG A 390 0.63 19.18 -38.56
C ARG A 390 0.67 18.81 -40.03
N GLU A 391 1.80 18.29 -40.50
CA GLU A 391 2.00 17.98 -41.91
C GLU A 391 1.28 16.69 -42.36
N ASN A 392 1.11 15.72 -41.45
CA ASN A 392 0.65 14.39 -41.81
C ASN A 392 -0.76 14.04 -41.31
N ILE A 393 -1.32 14.78 -40.33
CA ILE A 393 -2.60 14.44 -39.69
C ILE A 393 -3.65 15.52 -39.90
N LYS A 394 -3.30 16.81 -39.83
CA LYS A 394 -4.29 17.92 -39.90
C LYS A 394 -5.02 18.07 -41.25
N GLY A 395 -4.72 17.23 -42.25
CA GLY A 395 -5.52 17.10 -43.48
C GLY A 395 -6.49 15.90 -43.49
N SER A 396 -6.63 15.17 -42.37
CA SER A 396 -7.34 13.87 -42.31
C SER A 396 -8.17 13.65 -41.05
N LEU A 397 -8.34 14.66 -40.19
CA LEU A 397 -9.24 14.66 -39.03
C LEU A 397 -10.49 15.50 -39.31
#